data_AF-A0A7S2Y1E8-F1
#
_entry.id   AF-A0A7S2Y1E8-F1
#
_cell.length_a   1.000
_cell.length_b   1.000
_cell.length_c   1.000
_cell.angle_alpha   90.00
_cell.angle_beta   90.00
_cell.angle_gamma   90.00
#
_symmetry.space_group_name_H-M   'P 1'
#
loop_
_entity.id
_entity.type
_entity.pdbx_description
1 polymer ?
#
loop_
_entity_poly.entity_id
_entity_poly.type
_entity_poly.pdbx_seq_one_letter_code
_entity_poly.pdbx_strand_id
1 'polypeptide(L)'
;AELLTLRPLFPGVSDIDQLYKTIRVLGTPTPANWPGCDQLPDFNKIQFPHMEPQPLSQHVVGVTGAAMDLLQRLLALDPKNRINADQALGHCFFTTSPAKMHPSQIPIFTRRGSYFSRRKLQHSSDVGFEVADCLLDIWGK
;
A
#
# COMPACT_ATOMS: atom_id res chain seq x y z
N ALA A 1 -1.30 -0.33 -1.75
CA ALA A 1 -1.44 -0.29 -0.28
C ALA A 1 -2.57 0.63 0.16
N GLU A 2 -2.49 1.93 -0.15
CA GLU A 2 -3.46 2.92 0.37
C GLU A 2 -4.90 2.68 -0.05
N LEU A 3 -5.13 2.18 -1.28
CA LEU A 3 -6.47 1.79 -1.72
C LEU A 3 -7.09 0.69 -0.82
N LEU A 4 -6.26 -0.15 -0.21
CA LEU A 4 -6.68 -1.28 0.62
C LEU A 4 -6.92 -0.87 2.07
N THR A 5 -6.13 0.09 2.58
CA THR A 5 -6.17 0.55 3.97
C THR A 5 -6.95 1.86 4.15
N LEU A 6 -7.24 2.57 3.06
CA LEU A 6 -7.79 3.93 3.03
C LEU A 6 -6.98 4.95 3.83
N ARG A 7 -5.69 4.63 4.07
CA ARG A 7 -4.75 5.45 4.83
C ARG A 7 -3.41 5.45 4.11
N PRO A 8 -2.66 6.57 4.13
CA PRO A 8 -1.34 6.60 3.50
C PRO A 8 -0.42 5.57 4.13
N LEU A 9 0.34 4.83 3.32
CA LEU A 9 1.27 3.82 3.83
C LEU A 9 2.50 4.49 4.47
N PHE A 10 2.93 5.61 3.88
CA PHE A 10 4.05 6.42 4.36
C PHE A 10 3.59 7.87 4.50
N PRO A 11 2.94 8.25 5.63
CA PRO A 11 2.32 9.56 5.79
C PRO A 11 3.34 10.66 6.14
N GLY A 12 4.33 10.94 5.29
CA GLY A 12 5.36 11.96 5.55
C GLY A 12 4.86 13.40 5.45
N VAL A 13 5.37 14.29 6.31
CA VAL A 13 5.03 15.73 6.31
C VAL A 13 6.17 16.62 5.79
N SER A 14 7.36 16.06 5.59
CA SER A 14 8.53 16.68 4.95
C SER A 14 9.33 15.60 4.22
N ASP A 15 10.28 15.99 3.37
CA ASP A 15 11.11 15.02 2.62
C ASP A 15 11.90 14.09 3.55
N ILE A 16 12.45 14.63 4.64
CA ILE A 16 13.20 13.86 5.65
C ILE A 16 12.27 12.91 6.41
N ASP A 17 11.07 13.37 6.79
CA ASP A 17 10.08 12.54 7.49
C ASP A 17 9.50 11.45 6.57
N GLN A 18 9.30 11.74 5.28
CA GLN A 18 8.91 10.77 4.28
C GLN A 18 9.96 9.66 4.13
N LEU A 19 11.24 10.05 4.07
CA LEU A 19 12.36 9.11 4.02
C LEU A 19 12.42 8.25 5.29
N TYR A 20 12.32 8.87 6.47
CA TYR A 20 12.26 8.16 7.75
C TYR A 20 11.12 7.14 7.79
N LYS A 21 9.90 7.53 7.41
CA LYS A 21 8.72 6.64 7.40
C LYS A 21 8.85 5.49 6.42
N THR A 22 9.47 5.74 5.27
CA THR A 22 9.75 4.70 4.27
C THR A 22 10.75 3.68 4.83
N ILE A 23 11.88 4.16 5.37
CA ILE A 23 12.93 3.31 5.99
C ILE A 23 12.39 2.54 7.20
N ARG A 24 11.53 3.15 8.00
CA ARG A 24 10.92 2.51 9.17
C ARG A 24 10.10 1.27 8.84
N VAL A 25 9.49 1.23 7.65
CA VAL A 25 8.68 0.10 7.20
C VAL A 25 9.52 -0.85 6.35
N LEU A 26 10.27 -0.34 5.37
CA LEU A 26 11.00 -1.16 4.39
C LEU A 26 12.40 -1.59 4.85
N GLY A 27 12.88 -1.06 5.98
CA GLY A 27 14.21 -1.29 6.51
C GLY A 27 15.25 -0.30 5.97
N THR A 28 16.40 -0.26 6.66
CA THR A 28 17.54 0.56 6.26
C THR A 28 18.14 0.05 4.95
N PRO A 29 18.32 0.91 3.93
CA PRO A 29 19.06 0.53 2.73
C PRO A 29 20.50 0.16 3.09
N THR A 30 20.94 -1.01 2.65
CA THR A 30 22.30 -1.52 2.84
C THR A 30 22.82 -2.04 1.51
N PRO A 31 24.15 -2.10 1.29
CA PRO A 31 24.71 -2.68 0.07
C PRO A 31 24.26 -4.13 -0.20
N ALA A 32 23.80 -4.84 0.83
CA ALA A 32 23.24 -6.19 0.70
C ALA A 32 21.83 -6.22 0.07
N ASN A 33 20.97 -5.24 0.37
CA ASN A 33 19.59 -5.19 -0.14
C ASN A 33 19.42 -4.22 -1.32
N TRP A 34 20.31 -3.24 -1.45
CA TRP A 34 20.38 -2.27 -2.54
C TRP A 34 21.85 -1.99 -2.89
N PRO A 35 22.43 -2.79 -3.80
CA PRO A 35 23.81 -2.59 -4.25
C PRO A 35 24.04 -1.20 -4.85
N GLY A 36 24.99 -0.45 -4.27
CA GLY A 36 25.33 0.91 -4.69
C GLY A 36 24.48 2.02 -4.05
N CYS A 37 23.65 1.71 -3.04
CA CYS A 37 22.89 2.74 -2.33
C CYS A 37 23.80 3.79 -1.67
N ASP A 38 24.97 3.36 -1.19
CA ASP A 38 26.02 4.18 -0.56
C ASP A 38 26.67 5.20 -1.50
N GLN A 39 26.53 4.99 -2.81
CA GLN A 39 27.08 5.86 -3.86
C GLN A 39 26.10 6.96 -4.28
N LEU A 40 24.87 6.98 -3.74
CA LEU A 40 23.89 8.01 -4.09
C LEU A 40 24.35 9.38 -3.53
N PRO A 41 24.15 10.49 -4.29
CA PRO A 41 24.70 11.81 -3.94
C PRO A 41 24.38 12.32 -2.53
N ASP A 42 23.25 11.90 -1.96
CA ASP A 42 22.76 12.37 -0.66
C ASP A 42 22.76 11.29 0.44
N PHE A 43 23.23 10.07 0.15
CA PHE A 43 23.09 8.93 1.05
C PHE A 43 23.68 9.18 2.45
N ASN A 44 24.85 9.81 2.51
CA ASN A 44 25.58 10.05 3.75
C ASN A 44 25.29 11.42 4.40
N LYS A 45 24.37 12.21 3.83
CA LYS A 45 24.05 13.55 4.36
C LYS A 45 23.11 13.49 5.56
N ILE A 46 22.30 12.44 5.66
CA ILE A 46 21.33 12.22 6.73
C ILE A 46 21.50 10.79 7.21
N GLN A 47 21.67 10.60 8.52
CA GLN A 47 21.80 9.29 9.14
C GLN A 47 20.55 9.01 9.97
N PHE A 48 19.94 7.86 9.72
CA PHE A 48 18.88 7.31 10.55
C PHE A 48 19.42 6.15 11.36
N PRO A 49 18.82 5.82 12.53
CA PRO A 49 19.11 4.57 13.20
C PRO A 49 18.89 3.38 12.25
N HIS A 50 19.68 2.32 12.44
CA HIS A 50 19.46 1.07 11.71
C HIS A 50 18.08 0.50 12.08
N MET A 51 17.31 0.11 11.06
CA MET A 51 15.95 -0.42 11.18
C MET A 51 15.82 -1.69 10.35
N GLU A 52 15.34 -2.74 10.99
CA GLU A 52 14.97 -3.98 10.31
C GLU A 52 13.65 -3.80 9.54
N PRO A 53 13.51 -4.44 8.36
CA PRO A 53 12.28 -4.38 7.58
C PRO A 53 11.11 -4.98 8.38
N GLN A 54 9.97 -4.28 8.35
CA GLN A 54 8.74 -4.76 8.95
C GLN A 54 7.94 -5.57 7.92
N PRO A 55 7.31 -6.70 8.32
CA PRO A 55 6.41 -7.41 7.43
C PRO A 55 5.27 -6.50 6.95
N LEU A 56 5.09 -6.35 5.63
CA LEU A 56 4.02 -5.52 5.08
C LEU A 56 2.62 -5.99 5.50
N SER A 57 2.46 -7.25 5.90
CA SER A 57 1.23 -7.79 6.49
C SER A 57 0.82 -7.13 7.80
N GLN A 58 1.74 -6.46 8.51
CA GLN A 58 1.42 -5.65 9.69
C GLN A 58 0.78 -4.30 9.33
N HIS A 59 1.05 -3.80 8.12
CA HIS A 59 0.57 -2.49 7.64
C HIS A 59 -0.64 -2.60 6.71
N VAL A 60 -0.73 -3.71 5.97
CA VAL A 60 -1.80 -4.00 5.02
C VAL A 60 -2.38 -5.36 5.35
N VAL A 61 -3.48 -5.35 6.10
CA VAL A 61 -4.14 -6.58 6.60
C VAL A 61 -5.19 -7.09 5.64
N GLY A 62 -5.40 -8.41 5.66
CA GLY A 62 -6.53 -9.07 5.01
C GLY A 62 -6.55 -9.00 3.48
N VAL A 63 -5.37 -8.92 2.89
CA VAL A 63 -5.19 -9.02 1.45
C VAL A 63 -4.81 -10.43 1.05
N THR A 64 -5.09 -10.81 -0.20
CA THR A 64 -4.70 -12.11 -0.73
C THR A 64 -3.17 -12.21 -0.83
N GLY A 65 -2.64 -13.44 -0.79
CA GLY A 65 -1.20 -13.67 -0.96
C GLY A 65 -0.66 -13.08 -2.27
N ALA A 66 -1.41 -13.22 -3.37
CA ALA A 66 -1.04 -12.63 -4.66
C ALA A 66 -1.00 -11.09 -4.64
N ALA A 67 -1.91 -10.44 -3.90
CA ALA A 67 -1.89 -8.99 -3.73
C ALA A 67 -0.69 -8.54 -2.88
N MET A 68 -0.38 -9.28 -1.82
CA MET A 68 0.77 -9.01 -0.96
C MET A 68 2.09 -9.18 -1.72
N ASP A 69 2.23 -10.23 -2.53
CA ASP A 69 3.42 -10.46 -3.37
C ASP A 69 3.61 -9.32 -4.38
N LEU A 70 2.55 -8.92 -5.09
CA LEU A 70 2.61 -7.79 -6.02
C LEU A 70 3.04 -6.50 -5.29
N LEU A 71 2.47 -6.25 -4.10
CA LEU A 71 2.78 -5.07 -3.31
C LEU A 71 4.26 -5.04 -2.87
N GLN A 72 4.81 -6.17 -2.43
CA GLN A 72 6.22 -6.28 -2.06
C GLN A 72 7.15 -5.97 -3.24
N ARG A 73 6.83 -6.50 -4.43
CA ARG A 73 7.62 -6.25 -5.65
C ARG A 73 7.55 -4.79 -6.12
N LEU A 74 6.40 -4.14 -5.96
CA LEU A 74 6.23 -2.71 -6.26
C LEU A 74 7.00 -1.81 -5.29
N LEU A 75 7.16 -2.24 -4.04
CA LEU A 75 7.83 -1.49 -2.97
C LEU A 75 9.30 -1.87 -2.77
N ALA A 76 9.92 -2.59 -3.71
CA ALA A 76 11.34 -2.92 -3.63
C ALA A 76 12.19 -1.64 -3.53
N LEU A 77 13.09 -1.62 -2.53
CA LEU A 77 13.99 -0.49 -2.27
C LEU A 77 14.90 -0.24 -3.47
N ASP A 78 15.64 -1.26 -3.91
CA ASP A 78 16.45 -1.19 -5.13
C ASP A 78 15.55 -1.07 -6.38
N PRO A 79 15.63 0.06 -7.13
CA PRO A 79 14.87 0.23 -8.35
C PRO A 79 15.12 -0.85 -9.40
N LYS A 80 16.30 -1.48 -9.41
CA LYS A 80 16.63 -2.57 -10.35
C LYS A 80 15.83 -3.84 -10.07
N ASN A 81 15.46 -4.06 -8.81
CA ASN A 81 14.65 -5.20 -8.38
C ASN A 81 13.15 -4.88 -8.37
N ARG A 82 12.76 -3.61 -8.56
CA ARG A 82 11.37 -3.19 -8.60
C ARG A 82 10.71 -3.64 -9.89
N ILE A 83 9.55 -4.29 -9.76
CA ILE A 83 8.77 -4.76 -10.90
C ILE A 83 8.39 -3.60 -11.83
N ASN A 84 8.55 -3.78 -13.14
CA ASN A 84 8.12 -2.79 -14.12
C ASN A 84 6.63 -2.93 -14.45
N ALA A 85 6.08 -1.97 -15.21
CA ALA A 85 4.65 -1.92 -15.51
C ALA A 85 4.14 -3.17 -16.26
N ASP A 86 4.86 -3.62 -17.28
CA ASP A 86 4.46 -4.79 -18.09
C ASP A 86 4.47 -6.07 -17.25
N GLN A 87 5.51 -6.26 -16.43
CA GLN A 87 5.59 -7.37 -15.49
C GLN A 87 4.49 -7.31 -14.44
N ALA A 88 4.15 -6.13 -13.94
CA ALA A 88 3.08 -5.95 -12.96
C ALA A 88 1.71 -6.30 -13.57
N LEU A 89 1.43 -5.88 -14.80
CA LEU A 89 0.18 -6.23 -15.50
C LEU A 89 0.06 -7.73 -15.76
N GLY A 90 1.18 -8.42 -15.99
CA GLY A 90 1.24 -9.88 -16.12
C GLY A 90 1.21 -10.66 -14.78
N HIS A 91 1.12 -9.97 -13.64
CA HIS A 91 1.16 -10.62 -12.33
C HIS A 91 -0.09 -11.45 -12.04
N CYS A 92 0.07 -12.58 -11.34
CA CYS A 92 -1.03 -13.50 -11.01
C CYS A 92 -2.16 -12.85 -10.18
N PHE A 93 -1.87 -11.74 -9.50
CA PHE A 93 -2.88 -10.92 -8.81
C PHE A 93 -4.06 -10.56 -9.73
N PHE A 94 -3.81 -10.26 -11.01
CA PHE A 94 -4.87 -9.86 -11.95
C PHE A 94 -5.64 -11.04 -12.57
N THR A 95 -5.16 -12.27 -12.38
CA THR A 95 -5.79 -13.50 -12.92
C THR A 95 -6.33 -14.42 -11.83
N THR A 96 -5.97 -14.19 -10.57
CA THR A 96 -6.43 -14.99 -9.42
C THR A 96 -7.85 -14.58 -9.02
N SER A 97 -8.66 -15.54 -8.57
CA SER A 97 -9.99 -15.27 -8.03
C SER A 97 -9.93 -14.39 -6.76
N PRO A 98 -10.87 -13.45 -6.54
CA PRO A 98 -12.04 -13.13 -7.37
C PRO A 98 -11.68 -12.34 -8.64
N ALA A 99 -12.47 -12.54 -9.70
CA ALA A 99 -12.31 -11.78 -10.93
C ALA A 99 -12.47 -10.27 -10.68
N LYS A 100 -11.76 -9.46 -11.47
CA LYS A 100 -11.90 -8.00 -11.44
C LYS A 100 -13.35 -7.58 -11.60
N MET A 101 -13.76 -6.59 -10.81
CA MET A 101 -15.08 -5.98 -10.91
C MET A 101 -15.29 -5.38 -12.31
N HIS A 102 -16.46 -5.61 -12.90
CA HIS A 102 -16.78 -4.99 -14.19
C HIS A 102 -16.92 -3.47 -14.01
N PRO A 103 -16.44 -2.62 -14.94
CA PRO A 103 -16.48 -1.17 -14.77
C PRO A 103 -17.87 -0.58 -14.46
N SER A 104 -18.94 -1.18 -14.99
CA SER A 104 -20.32 -0.73 -14.70
C SER A 104 -20.78 -0.99 -13.26
N GLN A 105 -20.06 -1.81 -12.50
CA GLN A 105 -20.34 -2.13 -11.11
C GLN A 105 -19.50 -1.28 -10.14
N ILE A 106 -18.55 -0.49 -10.64
CA ILE A 106 -17.72 0.39 -9.81
C ILE A 106 -18.62 1.50 -9.22
N PRO A 107 -18.60 1.70 -7.89
CA PRO A 107 -19.35 2.79 -7.27
C PRO A 107 -18.91 4.15 -7.80
N ILE A 108 -19.83 4.89 -8.43
CA ILE A 108 -19.56 6.24 -8.93
C ILE A 108 -19.78 7.25 -7.80
N PHE A 109 -18.73 7.97 -7.42
CA PHE A 109 -18.83 9.09 -6.50
C PHE A 109 -19.38 10.33 -7.23
N THR A 110 -20.70 10.51 -7.23
CA THR A 110 -21.31 11.74 -7.76
C THR A 110 -21.14 12.88 -6.76
N ARG A 111 -20.36 13.91 -7.14
CA ARG A 111 -20.04 15.11 -6.33
C ARG A 111 -21.22 16.01 -5.97
N ARG A 112 -22.47 15.62 -6.27
CA ARG A 112 -23.68 16.35 -5.88
C ARG A 112 -24.34 15.66 -4.70
N GLY A 113 -24.00 16.15 -3.51
CA GLY A 113 -24.84 16.16 -2.32
C GLY A 113 -25.57 14.88 -1.95
N SER A 114 -24.89 13.99 -1.24
CA SER A 114 -25.51 13.20 -0.17
C SER A 114 -24.41 12.50 0.61
N TYR A 115 -24.31 12.85 1.89
CA TYR A 115 -23.67 12.04 2.93
C TYR A 115 -23.99 10.56 2.71
N PHE A 116 -23.04 9.69 3.03
CA PHE A 116 -23.21 8.24 3.06
C PHE A 116 -24.48 7.86 3.82
N SER A 117 -25.60 7.70 3.10
CA SER A 117 -26.76 7.01 3.64
C SER A 117 -26.38 5.55 3.69
N ARG A 118 -26.09 5.09 4.92
CA ARG A 118 -25.79 3.72 5.34
C ARG A 118 -26.87 2.77 4.81
N ARG A 119 -26.81 2.38 3.54
CA ARG A 119 -27.57 1.24 3.04
C ARG A 119 -26.90 0.01 3.61
N LYS A 120 -27.54 -0.59 4.61
CA LYS A 120 -27.35 -1.98 5.01
C LYS A 120 -27.35 -2.81 3.72
N LEU A 121 -26.17 -3.20 3.25
CA LEU A 121 -26.07 -4.33 2.33
C LEU A 121 -26.58 -5.51 3.15
N GLN A 122 -27.75 -6.01 2.77
CA GLN A 122 -28.32 -7.19 3.39
C GLN A 122 -27.29 -8.30 3.30
N HIS A 123 -26.99 -8.87 4.47
CA HIS A 123 -26.20 -10.07 4.67
C HIS A 123 -26.62 -11.15 3.67
N SER A 124 -25.79 -11.40 2.67
CA SER A 124 -25.61 -12.75 2.15
C SER A 124 -24.36 -13.28 2.82
N SER A 125 -24.55 -14.31 3.62
CA SER A 125 -23.52 -15.01 4.38
C SER A 125 -22.55 -15.70 3.43
N ASP A 126 -21.51 -15.01 2.99
CA ASP A 126 -20.23 -15.64 2.67
C ASP A 126 -19.10 -14.61 2.60
N VAL A 127 -18.06 -14.86 3.39
CA VAL A 127 -16.74 -14.19 3.45
C VAL A 127 -16.73 -12.72 3.88
N GLY A 128 -16.61 -12.50 5.19
CA GLY A 128 -16.53 -11.18 5.82
C GLY A 128 -15.21 -10.44 5.56
N PHE A 129 -15.32 -9.22 5.03
CA PHE A 129 -14.27 -8.19 5.10
C PHE A 129 -14.93 -6.84 5.39
N GLU A 130 -14.89 -6.42 6.66
CA GLU A 130 -15.54 -5.20 7.13
C GLU A 130 -14.55 -4.01 7.04
N VAL A 131 -14.47 -3.42 5.84
CA VAL A 131 -13.71 -2.17 5.58
C VAL A 131 -14.46 -0.90 6.00
N ALA A 132 -15.54 -1.03 6.77
CA ALA A 132 -16.49 0.06 7.02
C ALA A 132 -16.15 0.98 8.20
N ASP A 133 -15.23 0.60 9.10
CA ASP A 133 -15.00 1.36 10.34
C ASP A 133 -13.87 2.40 10.29
N CYS A 134 -13.06 2.46 9.22
CA CYS A 134 -11.95 3.44 9.14
C CYS A 134 -12.34 4.83 8.59
N LEU A 135 -13.59 5.02 8.12
CA LEU A 135 -14.01 6.24 7.43
C LEU A 135 -14.61 7.33 8.34
N LEU A 136 -14.70 7.11 9.66
CA LEU A 136 -15.17 8.12 10.60
C LEU A 136 -14.06 9.03 11.17
N ASP A 137 -12.79 8.64 11.05
CA ASP A 137 -11.67 9.39 11.68
C ASP A 137 -10.95 10.37 10.75
N ILE A 138 -11.31 10.45 9.46
CA ILE A 138 -10.54 11.25 8.49
C ILE A 138 -11.04 12.71 8.39
N TRP A 139 -12.27 13.02 8.82
CA TRP A 139 -12.80 14.39 8.81
C TRP A 139 -13.79 14.66 9.96
N GLY A 140 -13.30 14.71 11.21
CA GLY A 140 -14.19 15.00 12.34
C GLY A 140 -13.60 15.07 13.76
N LYS A 141 -12.51 15.82 13.98
CA LYS A 141 -12.32 16.80 15.08
C LYS A 141 -10.90 17.34 15.07
#